data_AF-A0A8S0V785-F1
#
_entry.id   AF-A0A8S0V785-F1
#
_cell.length_a   1.000
_cell.length_b   1.000
_cell.length_c   1.000
_cell.angle_alpha   90.00
_cell.angle_beta   90.00
_cell.angle_gamma   90.00
#
_symmetry.space_group_name_H-M   'P 1'
#
loop_
_entity.id
_entity.type
_entity.pdbx_description
1 polymer ?
#
loop_
_entity_poly.entity_id
_entity_poly.type
_entity_poly.pdbx_seq_one_letter_code
_entity_poly.pdbx_strand_id
1 'polypeptide(L)'
;MNTCSESGPPHEALFFVLAFLPVFELVSMSQVCKSLRDAIKNDILPWLNVIVEPPLNTRLSDDILIKITSKVNGQLRVLTLKNCVKITDDGLLKVVEENPFISKLYSPGCTSLTPEGLIKAVKLLTKNNHRLKSLKITGISNMKKEDLYTLHNLLDLNQTQQKKGKILYHEHKKCSSLKHEETDCPIDVDVCPKCYEVRMVFDCPGILCPRKKQHQTIECRGCYHCIPRCDECGICITGQELAEAAWADTLCLECWLQLPKCNFNNKPHFNQQTHQGCRFSGSSGFVCTACHAKF
;
A
#
# COMPACT_ATOMS: atom_id res chain seq x y z
N MET A 1 -37.34 -26.69 31.27
CA MET A 1 -36.96 -26.69 29.84
C MET A 1 -36.63 -25.25 29.48
N ASN A 2 -35.34 -24.89 29.45
CA ASN A 2 -34.92 -23.57 28.97
C ASN A 2 -35.01 -23.58 27.45
N THR A 3 -35.98 -22.86 26.90
CA THR A 3 -36.01 -22.52 25.49
C THR A 3 -34.84 -21.55 25.24
N CYS A 4 -33.75 -22.04 24.69
CA CYS A 4 -32.76 -21.17 24.05
C CYS A 4 -33.52 -20.40 22.97
N SER A 5 -33.80 -19.12 23.21
CA SER A 5 -34.26 -18.20 22.17
C SER A 5 -33.24 -18.28 21.04
N GLU A 6 -33.63 -18.81 19.88
CA GLU A 6 -32.80 -18.72 18.69
C GLU A 6 -32.54 -17.24 18.43
N SER A 7 -31.29 -16.81 18.64
CA SER A 7 -30.88 -15.47 18.28
C SER A 7 -31.10 -15.33 16.78
N GLY A 8 -32.04 -14.48 16.38
CA GLY A 8 -32.35 -14.20 14.98
C GLY A 8 -31.11 -13.73 14.18
N PRO A 9 -31.27 -13.57 12.86
CA PRO A 9 -30.21 -13.01 12.03
C PRO A 9 -29.77 -11.64 12.57
N PRO A 10 -28.52 -11.22 12.33
CA PRO A 10 -28.09 -9.89 12.72
C PRO A 10 -28.95 -8.85 12.00
N HIS A 11 -29.14 -7.70 12.64
CA HIS A 11 -29.88 -6.59 12.04
C HIS A 11 -29.27 -6.21 10.66
N GLU A 12 -30.10 -5.93 9.65
CA GLU A 12 -29.66 -5.67 8.27
C GLU A 12 -28.60 -4.57 8.15
N ALA A 13 -28.71 -3.52 8.98
CA ALA A 13 -27.71 -2.46 9.14
C ALA A 13 -26.27 -3.00 9.30
N LEU A 14 -26.10 -4.16 9.93
CA LEU A 14 -24.79 -4.75 10.16
C LEU A 14 -24.13 -5.22 8.86
N PHE A 15 -24.89 -5.70 7.88
CA PHE A 15 -24.33 -6.13 6.58
C PHE A 15 -23.68 -4.95 5.86
N PHE A 16 -24.28 -3.76 5.95
CA PHE A 16 -23.68 -2.54 5.43
C PHE A 16 -22.36 -2.22 6.15
N VAL A 17 -22.29 -2.39 7.47
CA VAL A 17 -21.05 -2.15 8.23
C VAL A 17 -19.98 -3.18 7.87
N LEU A 18 -20.34 -4.46 7.80
CA LEU A 18 -19.42 -5.56 7.48
C LEU A 18 -18.74 -5.34 6.13
N ALA A 19 -19.45 -4.83 5.12
CA ALA A 19 -18.89 -4.54 3.80
C ALA A 19 -17.73 -3.51 3.80
N PHE A 20 -17.60 -2.70 4.86
CA PHE A 20 -16.50 -1.73 5.01
C PHE A 20 -15.40 -2.18 5.97
N LEU A 21 -15.56 -3.33 6.62
CA LEU A 21 -14.56 -3.86 7.53
C LEU A 21 -13.39 -4.51 6.77
N PRO A 22 -12.13 -4.26 7.18
CA PRO A 22 -11.00 -5.02 6.66
C PRO A 22 -11.09 -6.49 7.04
N VAL A 23 -10.27 -7.31 6.38
CA VAL A 23 -10.29 -8.78 6.53
C VAL A 23 -10.07 -9.21 7.98
N PHE A 24 -9.24 -8.49 8.74
CA PHE A 24 -8.99 -8.79 10.16
C PHE A 24 -10.24 -8.65 11.01
N GLU A 25 -10.94 -7.54 10.88
CA GLU A 25 -12.16 -7.24 11.59
C GLU A 25 -13.27 -8.20 11.17
N LEU A 26 -13.39 -8.52 9.88
CA LEU A 26 -14.34 -9.53 9.40
C LEU A 26 -14.10 -10.92 10.02
N VAL A 27 -12.85 -11.40 10.02
CA VAL A 27 -12.50 -12.68 10.63
C VAL A 27 -12.71 -12.64 12.14
N SER A 28 -12.45 -11.51 12.80
CA SER A 28 -12.70 -11.32 14.23
C SER A 28 -14.20 -11.36 14.55
N MET A 29 -15.03 -10.65 13.77
CA MET A 29 -16.49 -10.64 13.92
C MET A 29 -17.09 -12.04 13.71
N SER A 30 -16.50 -12.84 12.82
CA SER A 30 -16.93 -14.24 12.60
C SER A 30 -16.68 -15.18 13.78
N GLN A 31 -15.87 -14.76 14.77
CA GLN A 31 -15.57 -15.54 15.97
C GLN A 31 -16.46 -15.16 17.16
N VAL A 32 -17.24 -14.07 17.06
CA VAL A 32 -18.05 -13.56 18.17
C VAL A 32 -19.27 -14.44 18.46
N CYS A 33 -20.05 -14.79 17.44
CA CYS A 33 -21.21 -15.67 17.60
C CYS A 33 -21.58 -16.42 16.31
N LYS A 34 -22.49 -17.39 16.41
CA LYS A 34 -22.94 -18.18 15.24
C LYS A 34 -23.62 -17.32 14.18
N SER A 35 -24.53 -16.45 14.60
CA SER A 35 -25.30 -15.55 13.73
C SER A 35 -24.40 -14.64 12.88
N LEU A 36 -23.36 -14.03 13.49
CA LEU A 36 -22.37 -13.21 12.78
C LEU A 36 -21.50 -14.01 11.81
N ARG A 37 -21.04 -15.18 12.26
CA ARG A 37 -20.25 -16.07 11.39
C ARG A 37 -21.03 -16.47 10.16
N ASP A 38 -22.30 -16.80 10.31
CA ASP A 38 -23.16 -17.25 9.22
C ASP A 38 -23.50 -16.08 8.28
N ALA A 39 -23.78 -14.89 8.82
CA ALA A 39 -23.96 -13.67 8.03
C ALA A 39 -22.73 -13.35 7.16
N ILE A 40 -21.53 -13.36 7.76
CA ILE A 40 -20.27 -13.09 7.05
C ILE A 40 -19.91 -14.19 6.04
N LYS A 41 -20.28 -15.45 6.33
CA LYS A 41 -20.03 -16.58 5.45
C LYS A 41 -20.91 -16.54 4.19
N ASN A 42 -22.16 -16.11 4.34
CA ASN A 42 -23.15 -16.15 3.27
C ASN A 42 -23.22 -14.85 2.46
N ASP A 43 -22.62 -13.76 2.94
CA ASP A 43 -22.49 -12.50 2.20
C ASP A 43 -21.19 -12.46 1.39
N ILE A 44 -21.30 -12.15 0.10
CA ILE A 44 -20.18 -12.04 -0.86
C ILE A 44 -19.56 -10.64 -0.81
N LEU A 45 -20.35 -9.60 -0.49
CA LEU A 45 -19.95 -8.20 -0.63
C LEU A 45 -18.67 -7.84 0.14
N PRO A 46 -18.47 -8.27 1.40
CA PRO A 46 -17.26 -7.94 2.16
C PRO A 46 -15.99 -8.55 1.58
N TRP A 47 -16.14 -9.59 0.74
CA TRP A 47 -15.03 -10.35 0.20
C TRP A 47 -14.68 -9.96 -1.25
N LEU A 48 -15.45 -9.09 -1.91
CA LEU A 48 -15.14 -8.61 -3.26
C LEU A 48 -13.80 -7.85 -3.33
N ASN A 49 -13.38 -7.26 -2.21
CA ASN A 49 -12.14 -6.52 -2.05
C ASN A 49 -11.36 -7.07 -0.86
N VAL A 50 -10.44 -8.00 -1.12
CA VAL A 50 -9.60 -8.59 -0.07
C VAL A 50 -8.37 -7.71 0.11
N ILE A 51 -8.26 -7.08 1.28
CA ILE A 51 -7.11 -6.29 1.69
C ILE A 51 -6.47 -6.95 2.90
N VAL A 52 -5.24 -7.43 2.74
CA VAL A 52 -4.41 -7.98 3.80
C VAL A 52 -3.20 -7.08 4.01
N GLU A 53 -3.10 -6.56 5.22
CA GLU A 53 -2.02 -5.68 5.66
C GLU A 53 -1.62 -6.01 7.11
N PRO A 54 -0.55 -5.41 7.65
CA PRO A 54 -0.18 -5.63 9.04
C PRO A 54 -1.33 -5.38 10.02
N PRO A 55 -1.50 -6.23 11.04
CA PRO A 55 -0.60 -7.32 11.44
C PRO A 55 -0.86 -8.68 10.77
N LEU A 56 -1.92 -8.82 9.96
CA LEU A 56 -2.35 -10.12 9.40
C LEU A 56 -1.37 -10.71 8.38
N ASN A 57 -0.68 -9.87 7.63
CA ASN A 57 0.26 -10.25 6.58
C ASN A 57 1.29 -11.32 7.01
N THR A 58 1.73 -11.29 8.27
CA THR A 58 2.74 -12.22 8.82
C THR A 58 2.22 -13.65 9.05
N ARG A 59 0.90 -13.79 9.16
CA ARG A 59 0.22 -15.07 9.43
C ARG A 59 -0.46 -15.65 8.19
N LEU A 60 -0.57 -14.88 7.12
CA LEU A 60 -1.19 -15.31 5.88
C LEU A 60 -0.29 -16.32 5.16
N SER A 61 -0.81 -17.52 4.89
CA SER A 61 -0.21 -18.52 3.98
C SER A 61 -1.08 -18.70 2.73
N ASP A 62 -0.56 -19.41 1.74
CA ASP A 62 -1.29 -19.70 0.50
C ASP A 62 -2.65 -20.36 0.76
N ASP A 63 -2.70 -21.40 1.61
CA ASP A 63 -3.94 -22.09 1.97
C ASP A 63 -4.98 -21.16 2.61
N ILE A 64 -4.52 -20.25 3.49
CA ILE A 64 -5.42 -19.29 4.15
C ILE A 64 -5.94 -18.28 3.13
N LEU A 65 -5.07 -17.79 2.24
CA LEU A 65 -5.45 -16.87 1.19
C LEU A 65 -6.51 -17.50 0.26
N ILE A 66 -6.26 -18.72 -0.24
CA ILE A 66 -7.21 -19.47 -1.09
C ILE A 66 -8.55 -19.67 -0.37
N LYS A 67 -8.52 -20.04 0.92
CA LYS A 67 -9.73 -20.20 1.72
C LYS A 67 -10.53 -18.90 1.88
N ILE A 68 -9.86 -17.76 1.96
CA ILE A 68 -10.50 -16.45 2.03
C ILE A 68 -11.09 -16.09 0.66
N THR A 69 -10.33 -16.23 -0.42
CA THR A 69 -10.74 -15.80 -1.76
C THR A 69 -11.76 -16.73 -2.41
N SER A 70 -11.85 -18.00 -1.99
CA SER A 70 -12.90 -18.91 -2.46
C SER A 70 -14.31 -18.49 -2.01
N LYS A 71 -14.44 -17.61 -1.01
CA LYS A 71 -15.74 -17.09 -0.53
C LYS A 71 -16.52 -16.28 -1.56
N VAL A 72 -15.84 -15.71 -2.57
CA VAL A 72 -16.48 -14.89 -3.62
C VAL A 72 -16.81 -15.65 -4.89
N ASN A 73 -16.59 -16.98 -4.94
CA ASN A 73 -16.92 -17.84 -6.08
C ASN A 73 -16.48 -17.22 -7.44
N GLY A 74 -15.24 -16.75 -7.50
CA GLY A 74 -14.65 -16.16 -8.71
C GLY A 74 -14.93 -14.68 -8.96
N GLN A 75 -15.66 -14.01 -8.06
CA GLN A 75 -16.04 -12.60 -8.23
C GLN A 75 -15.07 -11.59 -7.58
N LEU A 76 -13.89 -12.03 -7.11
CA LEU A 76 -12.91 -11.11 -6.51
C LEU A 76 -12.56 -9.98 -7.48
N ARG A 77 -12.65 -8.74 -7.03
CA ARG A 77 -12.38 -7.54 -7.86
C ARG A 77 -11.05 -6.89 -7.53
N VAL A 78 -10.67 -6.89 -6.26
CA VAL A 78 -9.44 -6.29 -5.75
C VAL A 78 -8.77 -7.25 -4.79
N LEU A 79 -7.49 -7.53 -5.04
CA LEU A 79 -6.63 -8.28 -4.13
C LEU A 79 -5.45 -7.40 -3.74
N THR A 80 -5.33 -7.08 -2.46
CA THR A 80 -4.21 -6.33 -1.89
C THR A 80 -3.51 -7.15 -0.83
N LEU A 81 -2.23 -7.43 -1.04
CA LEU A 81 -1.34 -8.20 -0.17
C LEU A 81 -0.14 -7.32 0.17
N LYS A 82 -0.19 -6.60 1.29
CA LYS A 82 0.93 -5.74 1.72
C LYS A 82 1.88 -6.54 2.61
N ASN A 83 3.15 -6.62 2.21
CA ASN A 83 4.22 -7.29 2.96
C ASN A 83 3.87 -8.74 3.35
N CYS A 84 3.13 -9.46 2.51
CA CYS A 84 2.74 -10.86 2.76
C CYS A 84 3.87 -11.80 2.30
N VAL A 85 4.96 -11.84 3.07
CA VAL A 85 6.21 -12.54 2.70
C VAL A 85 6.09 -14.07 2.62
N LYS A 86 5.00 -14.65 3.09
CA LYS A 86 4.75 -16.11 3.04
C LYS A 86 3.91 -16.54 1.84
N ILE A 87 3.40 -15.58 1.05
CA ILE A 87 2.63 -15.89 -0.15
C ILE A 87 3.58 -16.18 -1.30
N THR A 88 3.36 -17.32 -1.97
CA THR A 88 4.19 -17.77 -3.09
C THR A 88 3.50 -17.55 -4.42
N ASP A 89 4.25 -17.75 -5.51
CA ASP A 89 3.70 -17.71 -6.86
C ASP A 89 2.56 -18.73 -7.04
N ASP A 90 2.69 -19.93 -6.48
CA ASP A 90 1.67 -20.99 -6.61
C ASP A 90 0.36 -20.58 -5.93
N GLY A 91 0.45 -20.02 -4.71
CA GLY A 91 -0.70 -19.48 -4.00
C GLY A 91 -1.39 -18.36 -4.76
N LEU A 92 -0.61 -17.41 -5.29
CA LEU A 92 -1.15 -16.31 -6.09
C LEU A 92 -1.80 -16.81 -7.39
N LEU A 93 -1.15 -17.73 -8.10
CA LEU A 93 -1.67 -18.29 -9.35
C LEU A 93 -3.00 -19.01 -9.11
N LYS A 94 -3.09 -19.83 -8.06
CA LYS A 94 -4.31 -20.53 -7.70
C LYS A 94 -5.49 -19.57 -7.44
N VAL A 95 -5.23 -18.49 -6.70
CA VAL A 95 -6.23 -17.44 -6.43
C VAL A 95 -6.71 -16.78 -7.72
N VAL A 96 -5.78 -16.45 -8.61
CA VAL A 96 -6.06 -15.79 -9.89
C VAL A 96 -6.81 -16.70 -10.87
N GLU A 97 -6.48 -17.99 -10.92
CA GLU A 97 -7.21 -18.97 -11.72
C GLU A 97 -8.67 -19.11 -11.28
N GLU A 98 -8.92 -19.09 -9.97
CA GLU A 98 -10.26 -19.16 -9.40
C GLU A 98 -11.03 -17.85 -9.53
N ASN A 99 -10.34 -16.71 -9.68
CA ASN A 99 -10.92 -15.36 -9.71
C ASN A 99 -10.47 -14.56 -10.95
N PRO A 100 -10.98 -14.91 -12.14
CA PRO A 100 -10.52 -14.31 -13.40
C PRO A 100 -10.91 -12.82 -13.54
N PHE A 101 -11.78 -12.28 -12.68
CA PHE A 101 -12.29 -10.92 -12.76
C PHE A 101 -11.56 -9.89 -11.87
N ILE A 102 -10.42 -10.25 -11.28
CA ILE A 102 -9.58 -9.33 -10.50
C ILE A 102 -9.15 -8.17 -11.41
N SER A 103 -9.54 -6.96 -11.05
CA SER A 103 -9.25 -5.73 -11.80
C SER A 103 -8.10 -4.92 -11.19
N LYS A 104 -7.76 -5.19 -9.92
CA LYS A 104 -6.65 -4.58 -9.21
C LYS A 104 -5.90 -5.65 -8.42
N LEU A 105 -4.61 -5.80 -8.68
CA LEU A 105 -3.73 -6.75 -7.99
C LEU A 105 -2.55 -5.99 -7.38
N TYR A 106 -2.51 -5.90 -6.06
CA TYR A 106 -1.48 -5.19 -5.31
C TYR A 106 -0.74 -6.18 -4.42
N SER A 107 0.56 -6.32 -4.62
CA SER A 107 1.44 -7.19 -3.84
C SER A 107 2.72 -6.48 -3.38
N PRO A 108 2.65 -5.22 -2.87
CA PRO A 108 3.85 -4.51 -2.47
C PRO A 108 4.56 -5.21 -1.31
N GLY A 109 5.87 -5.41 -1.43
CA GLY A 109 6.71 -6.04 -0.41
C GLY A 109 6.48 -7.55 -0.23
N CYS A 110 5.77 -8.22 -1.14
CA CYS A 110 5.67 -9.67 -1.16
C CYS A 110 6.94 -10.28 -1.76
N THR A 111 7.99 -10.42 -0.95
CA THR A 111 9.34 -10.83 -1.40
C THR A 111 9.47 -12.27 -1.87
N SER A 112 8.47 -13.13 -1.60
CA SER A 112 8.44 -14.52 -2.05
C SER A 112 7.75 -14.70 -3.41
N LEU A 113 7.20 -13.62 -3.97
CA LEU A 113 6.73 -13.59 -5.36
C LEU A 113 7.90 -13.31 -6.30
N THR A 114 7.83 -13.88 -7.50
CA THR A 114 8.84 -13.67 -8.55
C THR A 114 8.27 -12.88 -9.72
N PRO A 115 9.12 -12.21 -10.52
CA PRO A 115 8.71 -11.61 -11.80
C PRO A 115 7.98 -12.62 -12.70
N GLU A 116 8.47 -13.86 -12.78
CA GLU A 116 7.90 -14.92 -13.59
C GLU A 116 6.49 -15.31 -13.12
N GLY A 117 6.29 -15.46 -11.80
CA GLY A 117 4.99 -15.74 -11.20
C GLY A 117 3.98 -14.62 -11.44
N LEU A 118 4.39 -13.37 -11.28
CA LEU A 118 3.55 -12.21 -11.59
C LEU A 118 3.16 -12.14 -13.07
N ILE A 119 4.11 -12.36 -13.98
CA ILE A 119 3.81 -12.35 -15.43
C ILE A 119 2.78 -13.43 -15.76
N LYS A 120 2.89 -14.63 -15.18
CA LYS A 120 1.89 -15.70 -15.35
C LYS A 120 0.53 -15.29 -14.78
N ALA A 121 0.49 -14.70 -13.57
CA ALA A 121 -0.74 -14.21 -12.96
C ALA A 121 -1.42 -13.13 -13.82
N VAL A 122 -0.66 -12.14 -14.29
CA VAL A 122 -1.19 -11.09 -15.17
C VAL A 122 -1.70 -11.68 -16.49
N LYS A 123 -0.97 -12.62 -17.10
CA LYS A 123 -1.44 -13.33 -18.30
C LYS A 123 -2.79 -14.01 -18.09
N LEU A 124 -3.02 -14.63 -16.93
CA LEU A 124 -4.31 -15.24 -16.60
C LEU A 124 -5.41 -14.19 -16.44
N LEU A 125 -5.11 -13.07 -15.78
CA LEU A 125 -6.05 -11.96 -15.59
C LEU A 125 -6.32 -11.14 -16.86
N THR A 126 -5.52 -11.29 -17.91
CA THR A 126 -5.75 -10.63 -19.21
C THR A 126 -6.35 -11.58 -20.25
N LYS A 127 -6.67 -12.84 -19.89
CA LYS A 127 -7.39 -13.77 -20.77
C LYS A 127 -8.83 -13.30 -20.98
N ASN A 128 -9.44 -13.76 -22.08
CA ASN A 128 -10.87 -13.59 -22.38
C ASN A 128 -11.36 -12.12 -22.36
N ASN A 129 -10.51 -11.19 -22.82
CA ASN A 129 -10.79 -9.75 -22.86
C ASN A 129 -11.04 -9.09 -21.49
N HIS A 130 -10.73 -9.78 -20.37
CA HIS A 130 -10.69 -9.12 -19.08
C HIS A 130 -9.46 -8.20 -19.03
N ARG A 131 -9.60 -7.07 -18.32
CA ARG A 131 -8.55 -6.05 -18.24
C ARG A 131 -8.20 -5.80 -16.78
N LEU A 132 -7.02 -6.25 -16.39
CA LEU A 132 -6.37 -5.78 -15.16
C LEU A 132 -6.08 -4.30 -15.31
N LYS A 133 -6.70 -3.46 -14.48
CA LYS A 133 -6.60 -2.00 -14.57
C LYS A 133 -5.37 -1.46 -13.84
N SER A 134 -4.98 -2.13 -12.76
CA SER A 134 -3.91 -1.65 -11.90
C SER A 134 -3.17 -2.82 -11.24
N LEU A 135 -1.84 -2.73 -11.28
CA LEU A 135 -0.88 -3.66 -10.72
C LEU A 135 0.07 -2.85 -9.84
N LYS A 136 0.29 -3.26 -8.59
CA LYS A 136 1.23 -2.59 -7.68
C LYS A 136 2.17 -3.63 -7.11
N ILE A 137 3.44 -3.56 -7.51
CA ILE A 137 4.43 -4.63 -7.36
C ILE A 137 5.74 -4.12 -6.76
N THR A 138 5.72 -2.92 -6.17
CA THR A 138 6.88 -2.36 -5.48
C THR A 138 7.45 -3.32 -4.45
N GLY A 139 8.77 -3.48 -4.43
CA GLY A 139 9.46 -4.27 -3.41
C GLY A 139 9.53 -5.76 -3.71
N ILE A 140 9.06 -6.20 -4.89
CA ILE A 140 9.38 -7.52 -5.42
C ILE A 140 10.85 -7.52 -5.89
N SER A 141 11.60 -8.50 -5.43
CA SER A 141 13.03 -8.62 -5.71
C SER A 141 13.30 -9.08 -7.14
N ASN A 142 14.47 -8.70 -7.67
CA ASN A 142 15.03 -9.19 -8.93
C ASN A 142 14.18 -8.92 -10.19
N MET A 143 13.25 -7.96 -10.13
CA MET A 143 12.49 -7.51 -11.30
C MET A 143 13.42 -6.82 -12.31
N LYS A 144 13.53 -7.36 -13.52
CA LYS A 144 14.35 -6.78 -14.59
C LYS A 144 13.52 -5.89 -15.50
N LYS A 145 14.21 -5.11 -16.33
CA LYS A 145 13.61 -4.20 -17.31
C LYS A 145 12.75 -4.96 -18.32
N GLU A 146 13.18 -6.14 -18.74
CA GLU A 146 12.48 -7.00 -19.70
C GLU A 146 11.18 -7.55 -19.13
N ASP A 147 11.16 -7.89 -17.84
CA ASP A 147 9.96 -8.34 -17.12
C ASP A 147 8.93 -7.20 -17.06
N LEU A 148 9.37 -5.99 -16.72
CA LEU A 148 8.51 -4.81 -16.69
C LEU A 148 7.93 -4.50 -18.08
N TYR A 149 8.71 -4.61 -19.14
CA TYR A 149 8.19 -4.46 -20.51
C TYR A 149 7.17 -5.53 -20.88
N THR A 150 7.39 -6.77 -20.45
CA THR A 150 6.41 -7.85 -20.63
C THR A 150 5.09 -7.49 -19.93
N LEU A 151 5.14 -6.99 -18.70
CA LEU A 151 3.95 -6.54 -17.96
C LEU A 151 3.26 -5.36 -18.66
N HIS A 152 4.01 -4.37 -19.16
CA HIS A 152 3.44 -3.26 -19.92
C HIS A 152 2.71 -3.72 -21.19
N ASN A 153 3.28 -4.67 -21.92
CA ASN A 153 2.67 -5.24 -23.11
C ASN A 153 1.38 -5.98 -22.78
N LEU A 154 1.36 -6.78 -21.70
CA LEU A 154 0.18 -7.54 -21.27
C LEU A 154 -0.97 -6.63 -20.83
N LEU A 155 -0.66 -5.44 -20.32
CA LEU A 155 -1.65 -4.46 -19.85
C LEU A 155 -2.06 -3.43 -20.93
N ASP A 156 -1.62 -3.61 -22.18
CA ASP A 156 -1.85 -2.70 -23.31
C ASP A 156 -1.45 -1.23 -23.04
N LEU A 157 -0.42 -1.03 -22.20
CA LEU A 157 0.01 0.31 -21.77
C LEU A 157 0.76 1.08 -22.85
N ASN A 158 1.14 0.43 -23.96
CA ASN A 158 1.86 1.06 -25.06
C ASN A 158 0.97 1.90 -25.99
N GLN A 159 -0.35 1.67 -26.01
CA GLN A 159 -1.28 2.36 -26.90
C GLN A 159 -1.91 3.61 -26.27
N THR A 160 -1.85 3.73 -24.95
CA THR A 160 -2.38 4.89 -24.24
C THR A 160 -1.27 5.93 -24.08
N GLN A 161 -1.30 6.97 -24.93
CA GLN A 161 -0.62 8.25 -24.68
C GLN A 161 -1.25 8.99 -23.47
N GLN A 162 -1.44 8.28 -22.35
CA GLN A 162 -1.82 8.92 -21.11
C GLN A 162 -0.61 9.70 -20.63
N LYS A 163 -0.79 11.02 -20.48
CA LYS A 163 0.16 11.88 -19.76
C LYS A 163 0.46 11.20 -18.43
N LYS A 164 1.64 10.58 -18.31
CA LYS A 164 2.09 9.93 -17.08
C LYS A 164 2.05 11.00 -15.99
N GLY A 165 1.09 10.88 -15.06
CA GLY A 165 0.96 11.82 -13.94
C GLY A 165 2.28 11.86 -13.17
N LYS A 166 2.66 13.03 -12.66
CA LYS A 166 3.87 13.13 -11.83
C LYS A 166 3.67 12.31 -10.56
N ILE A 167 4.58 11.40 -10.25
CA ILE A 167 4.54 10.62 -9.01
C ILE A 167 5.38 11.35 -7.97
N LEU A 168 4.75 12.01 -7.00
CA LEU A 168 5.46 12.78 -5.98
C LEU A 168 5.75 11.92 -4.74
N TYR A 169 6.98 12.03 -4.24
CA TYR A 169 7.47 11.22 -3.12
C TYR A 169 6.66 11.40 -1.83
N HIS A 170 6.37 12.65 -1.46
CA HIS A 170 5.64 12.96 -0.23
C HIS A 170 4.17 12.51 -0.31
N GLU A 171 3.53 12.59 -1.48
CA GLU A 171 2.16 12.08 -1.68
C GLU A 171 2.11 10.57 -1.51
N HIS A 172 3.10 9.85 -2.06
CA HIS A 172 3.20 8.42 -1.88
C HIS A 172 3.40 8.01 -0.41
N LYS A 173 4.31 8.70 0.31
CA LYS A 173 4.49 8.48 1.76
C LYS A 173 3.18 8.77 2.50
N LYS A 174 2.47 9.83 2.11
CA LYS A 174 1.19 10.22 2.69
C LYS A 174 0.05 9.22 2.47
N CYS A 175 -0.04 8.66 1.28
CA CYS A 175 -1.08 7.71 0.88
C CYS A 175 -0.89 6.31 1.48
N SER A 176 0.33 5.96 1.93
CA SER A 176 0.57 4.69 2.64
C SER A 176 -0.26 4.56 3.94
N SER A 177 -0.78 5.68 4.46
CA SER A 177 -1.51 5.80 5.73
C SER A 177 -3.01 6.08 5.60
N LEU A 178 -3.53 6.37 4.40
CA LEU A 178 -4.93 6.73 4.18
C LEU A 178 -5.58 5.79 3.15
N LYS A 179 -6.78 5.32 3.48
CA LYS A 179 -7.62 4.48 2.62
C LYS A 179 -7.91 5.22 1.32
N HIS A 180 -7.68 4.54 0.21
CA HIS A 180 -8.22 4.79 -1.13
C HIS A 180 -8.14 6.23 -1.64
N GLU A 181 -7.09 6.54 -2.39
CA GLU A 181 -7.18 7.19 -3.71
C GLU A 181 -5.88 6.81 -4.45
N GLU A 182 -5.89 5.62 -5.05
CA GLU A 182 -4.75 5.13 -5.84
C GLU A 182 -4.55 6.05 -7.04
N THR A 183 -3.37 6.63 -7.13
CA THR A 183 -2.86 7.22 -8.36
C THR A 183 -3.21 6.32 -9.55
N ASP A 184 -3.84 6.91 -10.58
CA ASP A 184 -4.29 6.29 -11.84
C ASP A 184 -3.20 5.55 -12.64
N CYS A 185 -1.99 5.46 -12.09
CA CYS A 185 -0.88 4.75 -12.71
C CYS A 185 -1.13 3.23 -12.71
N PRO A 186 -1.20 2.59 -13.89
CA PRO A 186 -1.48 1.16 -14.00
C PRO A 186 -0.41 0.25 -13.39
N ILE A 187 0.85 0.71 -13.33
CA ILE A 187 1.96 0.03 -12.63
C ILE A 187 2.70 1.06 -11.75
N ASP A 188 3.05 0.74 -10.51
CA ASP A 188 3.75 1.64 -9.57
C ASP A 188 5.27 1.74 -9.72
N VAL A 189 5.88 0.79 -10.45
CA VAL A 189 7.32 0.75 -10.68
C VAL A 189 7.70 1.20 -12.10
N ASP A 190 8.93 1.68 -12.24
CA ASP A 190 9.54 2.08 -13.52
C ASP A 190 11.06 1.84 -13.46
N VAL A 191 11.73 1.93 -14.60
CA VAL A 191 13.19 1.90 -14.66
C VAL A 191 13.75 3.21 -14.14
N CYS A 192 14.55 3.15 -13.06
CA CYS A 192 15.19 4.33 -12.50
C CYS A 192 16.25 4.88 -13.48
N PRO A 193 16.22 6.15 -13.90
CA PRO A 193 17.22 6.71 -14.82
C PRO A 193 18.62 6.90 -14.20
N LYS A 194 18.79 6.61 -12.90
CA LYS A 194 20.06 6.75 -12.18
C LYS A 194 20.77 5.43 -11.93
N CYS A 195 20.04 4.39 -11.56
CA CYS A 195 20.61 3.06 -11.30
C CYS A 195 20.15 1.99 -12.27
N TYR A 196 19.24 2.29 -13.20
CA TYR A 196 18.68 1.36 -14.18
C TYR A 196 17.90 0.16 -13.59
N GLU A 197 17.70 0.14 -12.28
CA GLU A 197 16.88 -0.85 -11.58
C GLU A 197 15.38 -0.53 -11.68
N VAL A 198 14.54 -1.58 -11.69
CA VAL A 198 13.08 -1.45 -11.61
C VAL A 198 12.66 -1.15 -10.18
N ARG A 199 12.16 0.06 -9.92
CA ARG A 199 11.78 0.55 -8.59
C ARG A 199 10.64 1.56 -8.72
N MET A 200 10.04 1.97 -7.60
CA MET A 200 9.26 3.22 -7.63
C MET A 200 10.18 4.38 -8.01
N VAL A 201 9.77 5.16 -9.00
CA VAL A 201 10.48 6.33 -9.50
C VAL A 201 9.63 7.55 -9.25
N PHE A 202 10.23 8.55 -8.59
CA PHE A 202 9.53 9.77 -8.20
C PHE A 202 10.00 10.96 -9.02
N ASP A 203 9.04 11.80 -9.37
CA ASP A 203 9.27 13.10 -9.99
C ASP A 203 9.55 14.16 -8.94
N CYS A 204 10.21 15.23 -9.37
CA CYS A 204 10.53 16.36 -8.51
C CYS A 204 9.35 17.35 -8.48
N PRO A 205 8.91 17.80 -7.28
CA PRO A 205 7.72 18.64 -7.13
C PRO A 205 7.81 20.01 -7.84
N GLY A 206 9.01 20.53 -8.17
CA GLY A 206 9.11 21.72 -9.04
C GLY A 206 10.17 22.75 -8.66
N ILE A 207 9.92 24.00 -9.07
CA ILE A 207 10.85 25.15 -9.24
C ILE A 207 11.70 25.47 -7.99
N LEU A 208 11.19 25.18 -6.80
CA LEU A 208 11.91 25.42 -5.55
C LEU A 208 13.02 24.39 -5.27
N CYS A 209 13.09 23.31 -6.05
CA CYS A 209 14.12 22.29 -5.88
C CYS A 209 15.51 22.88 -6.12
N PRO A 210 16.43 22.84 -5.13
CA PRO A 210 17.79 23.35 -5.28
C PRO A 210 18.51 22.78 -6.50
N ARG A 211 18.28 21.49 -6.79
CA ARG A 211 18.87 20.78 -7.94
C ARG A 211 18.37 21.28 -9.30
N LYS A 212 17.18 21.90 -9.39
CA LYS A 212 16.67 22.51 -10.63
C LYS A 212 17.18 23.94 -10.85
N LYS A 213 17.55 24.65 -9.78
CA LYS A 213 18.06 26.03 -9.86
C LYS A 213 19.51 26.11 -10.37
N GLN A 214 20.28 25.02 -10.26
CA GLN A 214 21.71 25.01 -10.60
C GLN A 214 22.03 24.79 -12.09
N HIS A 215 21.06 24.90 -13.01
CA HIS A 215 21.25 24.77 -14.47
C HIS A 215 22.00 23.51 -14.96
N GLN A 216 22.15 22.50 -14.13
CA GLN A 216 22.66 21.20 -14.54
C GLN A 216 21.48 20.33 -14.97
N THR A 217 21.62 19.72 -16.12
CA THR A 217 20.72 18.78 -16.81
C THR A 217 20.41 17.50 -16.02
N ILE A 218 20.46 17.55 -14.69
CA ILE A 218 20.10 16.43 -13.82
C ILE A 218 18.58 16.41 -13.68
N GLU A 219 17.94 15.61 -14.53
CA GLU A 219 16.58 15.18 -14.30
C GLU A 219 16.46 14.65 -12.86
N CYS A 220 15.71 15.37 -12.02
CA CYS A 220 15.49 15.04 -10.60
C CYS A 220 14.51 13.86 -10.43
N ARG A 221 14.40 13.04 -11.47
CA ARG A 221 13.60 11.83 -11.55
C ARG A 221 14.47 10.65 -11.13
N GLY A 222 13.98 9.81 -10.24
CA GLY A 222 14.76 8.68 -9.73
C GLY A 222 14.10 8.00 -8.55
N CYS A 223 14.59 6.82 -8.21
CA CYS A 223 14.09 6.05 -7.07
C CYS A 223 14.51 6.68 -5.72
N TYR A 224 13.98 6.14 -4.63
CA TYR A 224 14.26 6.63 -3.27
C TYR A 224 15.73 6.42 -2.84
N HIS A 225 16.41 5.41 -3.38
CA HIS A 225 17.83 5.16 -3.10
C HIS A 225 18.76 6.14 -3.81
N CYS A 226 18.47 6.49 -5.07
CA CYS A 226 19.35 7.34 -5.87
C CYS A 226 19.19 8.84 -5.57
N ILE A 227 18.00 9.25 -5.13
CA ILE A 227 17.69 10.65 -4.85
C ILE A 227 16.97 10.72 -3.50
N PRO A 228 17.67 11.11 -2.42
CA PRO A 228 17.03 11.35 -1.14
C PRO A 228 16.09 12.56 -1.26
N ARG A 229 14.92 12.47 -0.64
CA ARG A 229 13.86 13.48 -0.71
C ARG A 229 13.29 13.73 0.67
N CYS A 230 12.80 14.96 0.86
CA CYS A 230 12.09 15.32 2.06
C CYS A 230 10.77 14.56 2.16
N ASP A 231 10.52 13.93 3.30
CA ASP A 231 9.29 13.16 3.56
C ASP A 231 8.02 14.02 3.58
N GLU A 232 8.14 15.31 3.92
CA GLU A 232 7.02 16.25 4.03
C GLU A 232 6.63 16.87 2.68
N CYS A 233 7.63 17.39 1.98
CA CYS A 233 7.44 18.24 0.79
C CYS A 233 7.96 17.59 -0.49
N GLY A 234 8.68 16.47 -0.41
CA GLY A 234 9.17 15.70 -1.55
C GLY A 234 10.32 16.33 -2.34
N ILE A 235 10.84 17.48 -1.92
CA ILE A 235 11.99 18.13 -2.56
C ILE A 235 13.25 17.27 -2.39
N CYS A 236 14.11 17.25 -3.40
CA CYS A 236 15.38 16.53 -3.35
C CYS A 236 16.34 17.16 -2.35
N ILE A 237 16.90 16.35 -1.47
CA ILE A 237 17.85 16.76 -0.42
C ILE A 237 19.27 16.62 -0.96
N THR A 238 20.17 17.52 -0.52
CA THR A 238 21.59 17.51 -0.92
C THR A 238 22.49 17.06 0.24
N GLY A 239 23.72 16.62 -0.06
CA GLY A 239 24.60 15.90 0.87
C GLY A 239 24.84 16.56 2.24
N GLN A 240 24.78 17.88 2.31
CA GLN A 240 25.01 18.63 3.55
C GLN A 240 23.83 18.57 4.53
N GLU A 241 22.60 18.34 4.04
CA GLU A 241 21.39 18.19 4.86
C GLU A 241 21.17 16.73 5.34
N LEU A 242 21.91 15.75 4.79
CA LEU A 242 21.79 14.32 5.17
C LEU A 242 22.57 13.96 6.43
N ALA A 243 23.62 14.72 6.76
CA ALA A 243 24.49 14.44 7.89
C ALA A 243 23.83 14.70 9.26
N GLU A 244 22.74 15.47 9.29
CA GLU A 244 22.03 15.86 10.53
C GLU A 244 20.73 15.07 10.77
N ALA A 245 20.33 14.21 9.83
CA ALA A 245 19.08 13.45 9.91
C ALA A 245 19.26 12.13 10.69
N ALA A 246 18.92 12.14 11.98
CA ALA A 246 18.90 10.96 12.82
C ALA A 246 17.74 9.98 12.46
N TRP A 247 18.03 9.04 11.57
CA TRP A 247 17.55 7.64 11.51
C TRP A 247 16.05 7.30 11.41
N ALA A 248 15.13 8.23 11.14
CA ALA A 248 13.74 7.82 10.89
C ALA A 248 13.03 8.60 9.78
N ASP A 249 13.20 9.92 9.73
CA ASP A 249 12.54 10.79 8.75
C ASP A 249 13.57 11.68 8.05
N THR A 250 13.61 11.59 6.72
CA THR A 250 14.50 12.41 5.90
C THR A 250 13.78 13.73 5.65
N LEU A 251 14.12 14.78 6.39
CA LEU A 251 13.50 16.11 6.28
C LEU A 251 14.48 17.12 5.71
N CYS A 252 14.02 18.06 4.87
CA CYS A 252 14.82 19.24 4.54
C CYS A 252 14.80 20.22 5.73
N LEU A 253 15.79 21.12 5.76
CA LEU A 253 15.95 22.09 6.87
C LEU A 253 14.68 22.92 7.11
N GLU A 254 14.03 23.40 6.04
CA GLU A 254 12.80 24.18 6.15
C GLU A 254 11.68 23.38 6.84
N CYS A 255 11.42 22.16 6.39
CA CYS A 255 10.40 21.32 7.01
C CYS A 255 10.75 20.96 8.46
N TRP A 256 12.03 20.72 8.76
CA TRP A 256 12.49 20.46 10.12
C TRP A 256 12.25 21.64 11.07
N LEU A 257 12.39 22.89 10.58
CA LEU A 257 12.15 24.11 11.36
C LEU A 257 10.65 24.36 11.60
N GLN A 258 9.79 24.05 10.63
CA GLN A 258 8.36 24.34 10.70
C GLN A 258 7.55 23.28 11.46
N LEU A 259 8.04 22.03 11.55
CA LEU A 259 7.32 20.96 12.22
C LEU A 259 7.36 21.08 13.75
N PRO A 260 6.25 20.74 14.46
CA PRO A 260 6.24 20.72 15.92
C PRO A 260 7.21 19.66 16.44
N LYS A 261 7.98 20.03 17.47
CA LYS A 261 8.99 19.18 18.08
C LYS A 261 8.47 18.60 19.38
N CYS A 262 8.73 17.32 19.61
CA CYS A 262 8.38 16.70 20.89
C CYS A 262 9.27 17.29 21.98
N ASN A 263 8.65 17.73 23.08
CA ASN A 263 9.34 18.37 24.19
C ASN A 263 10.44 17.50 24.83
N PHE A 264 10.34 16.17 24.74
CA PHE A 264 11.28 15.26 25.39
C PHE A 264 12.48 14.87 24.52
N ASN A 265 12.29 14.72 23.21
CA ASN A 265 13.34 14.23 22.31
C ASN A 265 13.77 15.25 21.25
N ASN A 266 13.12 16.42 21.22
CA ASN A 266 13.33 17.51 20.27
C ASN A 266 13.28 17.10 18.79
N LYS A 267 12.61 15.98 18.47
CA LYS A 267 12.43 15.51 17.10
C LYS A 267 11.17 16.12 16.50
N PRO A 268 11.20 16.53 15.21
CA PRO A 268 10.01 16.95 14.49
C PRO A 268 9.07 15.75 14.31
N HIS A 269 7.76 15.99 14.36
CA HIS A 269 6.77 14.94 14.12
C HIS A 269 5.77 15.34 13.04
N PHE A 270 5.60 14.46 12.07
CA PHE A 270 4.66 14.62 10.97
C PHE A 270 3.21 14.35 11.40
N ASN A 271 2.28 15.12 10.82
CA ASN A 271 0.86 15.13 11.14
C ASN A 271 0.04 13.91 10.72
N GLN A 272 0.65 12.78 10.35
CA GLN A 272 -0.12 11.70 9.71
C GLN A 272 -0.62 10.56 10.59
N GLN A 273 -0.34 10.55 11.90
CA GLN A 273 -1.01 9.62 12.83
C GLN A 273 -0.93 10.06 14.30
N THR A 274 -0.48 11.28 14.58
CA THR A 274 -0.17 11.78 15.94
C THR A 274 -1.01 12.98 16.36
N HIS A 275 -2.18 13.20 15.74
CA HIS A 275 -3.25 13.97 16.39
C HIS A 275 -3.99 13.18 17.48
N GLN A 276 -3.53 11.96 17.81
CA GLN A 276 -3.69 11.35 19.14
C GLN A 276 -2.52 11.69 20.09
N GLY A 277 -1.74 12.74 19.80
CA GLY A 277 -0.88 13.37 20.78
C GLY A 277 -1.78 13.95 21.89
N CYS A 278 -1.79 13.28 23.04
CA CYS A 278 -2.46 13.73 24.25
C CYS A 278 -1.96 15.15 24.57
N ARG A 279 -2.77 16.18 24.26
CA ARG A 279 -2.59 17.50 24.86
C ARG A 279 -2.91 17.31 26.33
N PHE A 280 -1.90 17.38 27.19
CA PHE A 280 -2.17 17.51 28.62
C PHE A 280 -2.99 18.78 28.82
N SER A 281 -4.13 18.67 29.51
CA SER A 281 -4.83 19.84 30.02
C SER A 281 -3.87 20.62 30.93
N GLY A 282 -3.29 21.70 30.41
CA GLY A 282 -2.43 22.61 31.19
C GLY A 282 -0.95 22.71 30.77
N SER A 283 -0.47 22.03 29.72
CA SER A 283 0.90 22.27 29.20
C SER A 283 0.88 22.77 27.75
N SER A 284 1.69 23.79 27.46
CA SER A 284 1.79 24.43 26.13
C SER A 284 2.64 23.62 25.13
N GLY A 285 2.76 22.31 25.31
CA GLY A 285 3.79 21.49 24.67
C GLY A 285 3.28 20.25 23.95
N PHE A 286 3.99 19.83 22.90
CA PHE A 286 3.71 18.61 22.14
C PHE A 286 4.58 17.46 22.66
N VAL A 287 3.98 16.29 22.90
CA VAL A 287 4.66 15.06 23.32
C VAL A 287 4.32 13.97 22.31
N CYS A 288 5.33 13.31 21.74
CA CYS A 288 5.10 12.24 20.78
C CYS A 288 4.73 10.92 21.46
N THR A 289 4.05 10.05 20.73
CA THR A 289 3.57 8.75 21.18
C THR A 289 4.68 7.84 21.73
N ALA A 290 5.88 7.87 21.13
CA ALA A 290 7.03 7.10 21.60
C ALA A 290 7.58 7.58 22.95
N CYS A 291 7.51 8.89 23.22
CA CYS A 291 7.87 9.45 24.53
C CYS A 291 6.73 9.23 25.54
N HIS A 292 5.48 9.34 25.09
CA HIS A 292 4.30 9.08 25.92
C HIS A 292 4.24 7.64 26.42
N ALA A 293 4.55 6.64 25.59
CA ALA A 293 4.52 5.22 25.96
C ALA A 293 5.60 4.81 27.00
N LYS A 294 6.49 5.73 27.38
CA LYS A 294 7.50 5.52 28.43
C LYS A 294 7.06 6.05 29.80
N PHE A 295 5.85 6.64 29.88
CA PHE A 295 5.19 7.08 31.10
C PHE A 295 3.90 6.28 31.28
#